data_AF-A0A2E8M4F2-F1
#
_entry.id   AF-A0A2E8M4F2-F1
#
_cell.length_a   1.000
_cell.length_b   1.000
_cell.length_c   1.000
_cell.angle_alpha   90.00
_cell.angle_beta   90.00
_cell.angle_gamma   90.00
#
_symmetry.space_group_name_H-M   'P 1'
#
loop_
_entity.id
_entity.type
_entity.pdbx_description
1 polymer ?
#
loop_
_entity_poly.entity_id
_entity_poly.type
_entity_poly.pdbx_seq_one_letter_code
_entity_poly.pdbx_strand_id
1 'polypeptide(L)'
;MMIGGVLVTFAYRLKHQADEQDARPHVVQRLTEVFFGRDQNKKAFSTEQLKGKTTLFTPLSLREGERMREALSAMRDLSRRFPDDESLRFLGITVDPEADGPDELQRLLAELGVADDKRWYFVQAEEEAARGYIRHKIRAEFKESVSSLEGPRARFRSTLVFIDENLHVLAPMFDLNLAREVAADAERLLEENPEEARRLKAQERVDDVEKARARLNAVLRYIREGDLKEG
;
A
#
# COMPACT_ATOMS: atom_id res chain seq x y z
N MET A 1 8.54 -29.56 10.80
CA MET A 1 9.34 -28.33 11.04
C MET A 1 8.83 -27.09 10.27
N MET A 2 7.58 -27.06 9.78
CA MET A 2 6.96 -25.86 9.18
C MET A 2 6.36 -24.89 10.23
N ILE A 3 6.13 -25.40 11.45
CA ILE A 3 5.44 -24.71 12.54
C ILE A 3 6.21 -23.47 13.04
N GLY A 4 7.55 -23.49 13.00
CA GLY A 4 8.38 -22.39 13.51
C GLY A 4 8.28 -21.08 12.69
N GLY A 5 8.16 -21.19 11.36
CA GLY A 5 8.03 -20.03 10.47
C GLY A 5 6.67 -19.34 10.58
N VAL A 6 5.60 -20.13 10.76
CA VAL A 6 4.23 -19.66 10.99
C VAL A 6 4.14 -18.88 12.32
N LEU A 7 4.80 -19.37 13.38
CA LEU A 7 4.74 -18.79 14.73
C LEU A 7 5.44 -17.42 14.87
N VAL A 8 6.65 -17.28 14.32
CA VAL A 8 7.41 -16.00 14.38
C VAL A 8 6.67 -14.89 13.67
N THR A 9 6.06 -15.24 12.55
CA THR A 9 5.29 -14.36 11.70
C THR A 9 4.00 -13.90 12.41
N PHE A 10 3.28 -14.81 13.07
CA PHE A 10 2.04 -14.48 13.80
C PHE A 10 2.27 -13.57 15.01
N ALA A 11 3.33 -13.82 15.79
CA ALA A 11 3.64 -13.04 16.99
C ALA A 11 4.21 -11.64 16.70
N TYR A 12 5.05 -11.50 15.67
CA TYR A 12 5.55 -10.18 15.24
C TYR A 12 4.42 -9.30 14.69
N ARG A 13 3.42 -9.92 14.03
CA ARG A 13 2.26 -9.25 13.42
C ARG A 13 1.14 -8.88 14.41
N LEU A 14 1.06 -9.53 15.57
CA LEU A 14 0.17 -9.12 16.68
C LEU A 14 0.61 -7.79 17.34
N LYS A 15 1.91 -7.47 17.33
CA LYS A 15 2.43 -6.26 18.00
C LYS A 15 2.15 -4.95 17.25
N HIS A 16 1.96 -4.99 15.93
CA HIS A 16 1.60 -3.80 15.14
C HIS A 16 0.14 -3.35 15.32
N GLN A 17 -0.68 -4.10 16.04
CA GLN A 17 -2.13 -3.84 16.19
C GLN A 17 -2.51 -2.78 17.22
N ALA A 18 -1.61 -2.39 18.11
CA ALA A 18 -1.91 -1.34 19.09
C ALA A 18 -2.15 0.01 18.39
N ASP A 19 -1.56 0.23 17.22
CA ASP A 19 -1.74 1.43 16.39
C ASP A 19 -2.94 1.31 15.42
N GLU A 20 -3.66 0.18 15.42
CA GLU A 20 -4.64 -0.18 14.37
C GLU A 20 -6.12 -0.03 14.77
N GLN A 21 -6.45 0.29 16.02
CA GLN A 21 -7.85 0.32 16.47
C GLN A 21 -8.62 1.58 16.06
N ASP A 22 -7.93 2.67 15.69
CA ASP A 22 -8.59 3.89 15.24
C ASP A 22 -8.50 4.03 13.71
N ALA A 23 -9.65 4.17 13.07
CA ALA A 23 -9.76 4.40 11.63
C ALA A 23 -9.75 5.89 11.28
N ARG A 24 -9.81 6.80 12.26
CA ARG A 24 -9.73 8.23 11.97
C ARG A 24 -8.29 8.58 11.56
N PRO A 25 -8.11 9.11 10.36
CA PRO A 25 -6.78 9.45 9.89
C PRO A 25 -6.20 10.64 10.65
N HIS A 26 -4.88 10.67 10.77
CA HIS A 26 -4.12 11.81 11.29
C HIS A 26 -2.97 12.14 10.35
N VAL A 27 -2.51 13.39 10.41
CA VAL A 27 -1.41 13.89 9.59
C VAL A 27 -0.08 13.39 10.14
N VAL A 28 0.69 12.69 9.31
CA VAL A 28 2.06 12.25 9.62
C VAL A 28 3.05 13.35 9.28
N GLN A 29 2.92 13.94 8.09
CA GLN A 29 3.73 15.07 7.64
C GLN A 29 3.13 15.72 6.39
N ARG A 30 3.66 16.87 6.00
CA ARG A 30 3.31 17.59 4.78
C ARG A 30 4.38 17.43 3.71
N LEU A 31 3.98 17.20 2.46
CA LEU A 31 4.87 17.22 1.30
C LEU A 31 5.16 18.67 0.92
N THR A 32 6.32 19.18 1.31
CA THR A 32 6.77 20.54 0.97
C THR A 32 7.69 20.59 -0.25
N GLU A 33 8.32 19.47 -0.59
CA GLU A 33 9.24 19.35 -1.72
C GLU A 33 8.53 18.86 -2.98
N VAL A 34 8.88 19.46 -4.11
CA VAL A 34 8.37 19.03 -5.42
C VAL A 34 9.18 17.83 -5.88
N PHE A 35 8.48 16.72 -6.13
CA PHE A 35 9.06 15.54 -6.79
C PHE A 35 8.74 15.60 -8.27
N PHE A 36 9.71 15.22 -9.10
CA PHE A 36 9.59 15.20 -10.54
C PHE A 36 9.84 13.79 -11.07
N GLY A 37 9.10 13.43 -12.13
CA GLY A 37 9.27 12.18 -12.83
C GLY A 37 8.60 12.21 -14.20
N ARG A 38 8.42 11.03 -14.78
CA ARG A 38 7.65 10.81 -16.00
C ARG A 38 6.54 9.82 -15.72
N ASP A 39 5.33 10.13 -16.17
CA ASP A 39 4.20 9.22 -16.07
C ASP A 39 4.29 8.09 -17.13
N GLN A 40 3.35 7.15 -17.07
CA GLN A 40 3.20 6.05 -18.03
C GLN A 40 3.03 6.51 -19.49
N ASN A 41 2.58 7.76 -19.71
CA ASN A 41 2.39 8.37 -21.02
C ASN A 41 3.62 9.16 -21.49
N LYS A 42 4.76 9.03 -20.79
CA LYS A 42 6.01 9.77 -21.04
C LYS A 42 5.86 11.29 -20.84
N LYS A 43 4.80 11.75 -20.15
CA LYS A 43 4.58 13.15 -19.80
C LYS A 43 5.27 13.48 -18.49
N ALA A 44 5.66 14.75 -18.33
CA ALA A 44 6.23 15.23 -17.08
C ALA A 44 5.20 15.11 -15.94
N PHE A 45 5.63 14.46 -14.86
CA PHE A 45 4.88 14.40 -13.60
C PHE A 45 5.53 15.32 -12.57
N SER A 46 4.70 16.01 -11.78
CA SER A 46 5.14 16.67 -10.54
C SER A 46 4.10 16.49 -9.43
N THR A 47 4.54 16.52 -8.19
CA THR A 47 3.64 16.45 -7.02
C THR A 47 2.65 17.60 -6.92
N GLU A 48 2.88 18.71 -7.63
CA GLU A 48 1.92 19.80 -7.73
C GLU A 48 0.60 19.37 -8.37
N GLN A 49 0.63 18.35 -9.25
CA GLN A 49 -0.57 17.78 -9.88
C GLN A 49 -1.49 17.07 -8.87
N LEU A 50 -1.01 16.81 -7.65
CA LEU A 50 -1.77 16.21 -6.55
C LEU A 50 -2.45 17.25 -5.67
N LYS A 51 -2.09 18.54 -5.79
CA LYS A 51 -2.65 19.59 -4.95
C LYS A 51 -4.15 19.77 -5.23
N GLY A 52 -4.96 19.86 -4.17
CA GLY A 52 -6.41 19.91 -4.29
C GLY A 52 -7.05 18.56 -4.62
N LYS A 53 -6.30 17.45 -4.52
CA LYS A 53 -6.76 16.09 -4.82
C LYS A 53 -6.46 15.15 -3.65
N THR A 54 -7.37 14.23 -3.37
CA THR A 54 -7.08 13.10 -2.49
C THR A 54 -6.39 12.01 -3.31
N THR A 55 -5.17 11.66 -2.94
CA THR A 55 -4.35 10.69 -3.67
C THR A 55 -4.16 9.43 -2.83
N LEU A 56 -4.40 8.26 -3.44
CA LEU A 56 -3.98 6.98 -2.90
C LEU A 56 -2.67 6.59 -3.57
N PHE A 57 -1.61 6.49 -2.77
CA PHE A 57 -0.25 6.19 -3.19
C PHE A 57 0.13 4.73 -2.90
N THR A 58 0.95 4.12 -3.75
CA THR A 58 1.70 2.88 -3.44
C THR A 58 3.08 2.86 -4.10
N PRO A 59 4.13 2.28 -3.48
CA PRO A 59 5.37 1.99 -4.19
C PRO A 59 5.18 0.83 -5.18
N LEU A 60 5.88 0.90 -6.32
CA LEU A 60 5.84 -0.10 -7.38
C LEU A 60 7.20 -0.77 -7.59
N SER A 61 7.18 -2.05 -7.98
CA SER A 61 8.30 -2.79 -8.54
C SER A 61 7.76 -3.92 -9.41
N LEU A 62 7.89 -3.87 -10.74
CA LEU A 62 7.27 -4.88 -11.62
C LEU A 62 7.84 -6.28 -11.42
N ARG A 63 9.10 -6.37 -10.98
CA ARG A 63 9.73 -7.63 -10.56
C ARG A 63 8.99 -8.32 -9.40
N GLU A 64 8.25 -7.55 -8.62
CA GLU A 64 7.52 -7.97 -7.43
C GLU A 64 6.00 -7.95 -7.68
N GLY A 65 5.54 -8.21 -8.92
CA GLY A 65 4.13 -8.16 -9.32
C GLY A 65 3.14 -8.83 -8.36
N GLU A 66 3.47 -10.04 -7.87
CA GLU A 66 2.63 -10.76 -6.89
C GLU A 66 2.47 -10.02 -5.56
N ARG A 67 3.49 -9.25 -5.16
CA ARG A 67 3.51 -8.42 -3.94
C ARG A 67 2.83 -7.07 -4.16
N MET A 68 2.42 -6.71 -5.36
CA MET A 68 1.64 -5.49 -5.62
C MET A 68 0.15 -5.79 -5.83
N ARG A 69 -0.18 -7.05 -6.15
CA ARG A 69 -1.51 -7.50 -6.56
C ARG A 69 -2.63 -6.97 -5.66
N GLU A 70 -2.51 -7.12 -4.35
CA GLU A 70 -3.57 -6.69 -3.42
C GLU A 70 -3.73 -5.17 -3.37
N ALA A 71 -2.62 -4.43 -3.32
CA ALA A 71 -2.62 -2.97 -3.30
C ALA A 71 -3.24 -2.38 -4.58
N LEU A 72 -2.79 -2.87 -5.74
CA LEU A 72 -3.30 -2.43 -7.05
C LEU A 72 -4.76 -2.82 -7.26
N SER A 73 -5.16 -4.01 -6.79
CA SER A 73 -6.56 -4.45 -6.79
C SER A 73 -7.44 -3.51 -5.96
N ALA A 74 -7.02 -3.15 -4.75
CA ALA A 74 -7.77 -2.20 -3.91
C ALA A 74 -7.87 -0.80 -4.54
N MET A 75 -6.80 -0.29 -5.15
CA MET A 75 -6.82 0.98 -5.89
C MET A 75 -7.80 0.93 -7.07
N ARG A 76 -7.79 -0.16 -7.85
CA ARG A 76 -8.72 -0.39 -8.97
C ARG A 76 -10.17 -0.48 -8.50
N ASP A 77 -10.43 -1.18 -7.41
CA ASP A 77 -11.78 -1.33 -6.88
C ASP A 77 -12.32 0.03 -6.41
N LEU A 78 -11.48 0.87 -5.79
CA LEU A 78 -11.82 2.25 -5.43
C LEU A 78 -12.06 3.13 -6.67
N SER A 79 -11.22 3.03 -7.71
CA SER A 79 -11.39 3.83 -8.92
C SER A 79 -12.72 3.52 -9.62
N ARG A 80 -13.11 2.24 -9.67
CA ARG A 80 -14.38 1.77 -10.22
C ARG A 80 -15.59 2.12 -9.37
N ARG A 81 -15.42 2.18 -8.05
CA ARG A 81 -16.49 2.58 -7.11
C ARG A 81 -16.86 4.05 -7.26
N PHE A 82 -15.90 4.90 -7.63
CA PHE A 82 -16.08 6.34 -7.76
C PHE A 82 -15.65 6.83 -9.15
N PRO A 83 -16.23 6.35 -10.26
CA PRO A 83 -15.69 6.56 -11.61
C PRO A 83 -15.60 8.04 -12.01
N ASP A 84 -16.56 8.85 -11.56
CA ASP A 84 -16.68 10.28 -11.92
C ASP A 84 -15.99 11.21 -10.92
N ASP A 85 -15.31 10.68 -9.91
CA ASP A 85 -14.65 11.51 -8.91
C ASP A 85 -13.28 11.98 -9.38
N GLU A 86 -13.27 13.16 -9.99
CA GLU A 86 -12.06 13.84 -10.43
C GLU A 86 -11.21 14.41 -9.28
N SER A 87 -11.68 14.39 -8.03
CA SER A 87 -10.89 14.76 -6.85
C SER A 87 -9.98 13.61 -6.39
N LEU A 88 -10.27 12.37 -6.79
CA LEU A 88 -9.45 11.20 -6.50
C LEU A 88 -8.30 11.01 -7.51
N ARG A 89 -7.16 10.58 -6.99
CA ARG A 89 -5.95 10.25 -7.76
C ARG A 89 -5.35 8.93 -7.27
N PHE A 90 -4.76 8.19 -8.19
CA PHE A 90 -4.12 6.90 -7.93
C PHE A 90 -2.66 7.02 -8.39
N LEU A 91 -1.73 7.05 -7.44
CA LEU A 91 -0.32 7.28 -7.70
C LEU A 91 0.49 6.02 -7.39
N GLY A 92 1.29 5.59 -8.34
CA GLY A 92 2.34 4.60 -8.14
C GLY A 92 3.70 5.20 -8.49
N ILE A 93 4.70 5.05 -7.63
CA ILE A 93 6.08 5.43 -7.97
C ILE A 93 6.94 4.17 -7.95
N THR A 94 7.63 3.87 -9.05
CA THR A 94 8.55 2.72 -9.09
C THR A 94 9.80 2.95 -8.25
N VAL A 95 10.24 1.91 -7.54
CA VAL A 95 11.52 1.87 -6.82
C VAL A 95 12.65 1.23 -7.65
N ASP A 96 12.35 0.76 -8.87
CA ASP A 96 13.26 0.09 -9.79
C ASP A 96 13.08 0.65 -11.23
N PRO A 97 13.38 1.95 -11.43
CA PRO A 97 13.06 2.64 -12.67
C PRO A 97 13.85 2.10 -13.88
N GLU A 98 14.97 1.41 -13.69
CA GLU A 98 15.70 0.79 -14.80
C GLU A 98 14.92 -0.37 -15.43
N ALA A 99 14.18 -1.12 -14.62
CA ALA A 99 13.30 -2.20 -15.08
C ALA A 99 11.88 -1.72 -15.41
N ASP A 100 11.41 -0.69 -14.72
CA ASP A 100 10.03 -0.21 -14.76
C ASP A 100 9.92 1.09 -15.58
N GLY A 101 10.07 0.95 -16.90
CA GLY A 101 9.91 2.05 -17.84
C GLY A 101 8.46 2.51 -18.04
N PRO A 102 8.22 3.68 -18.68
CA PRO A 102 6.86 4.18 -18.92
C PRO A 102 6.00 3.21 -19.73
N ASP A 103 6.60 2.51 -20.69
CA ASP A 103 5.89 1.55 -21.53
C ASP A 103 5.47 0.31 -20.72
N GLU A 104 6.31 -0.17 -19.80
CA GLU A 104 6.00 -1.27 -18.89
C GLU A 104 4.91 -0.87 -17.87
N LEU A 105 4.99 0.35 -17.33
CA LEU A 105 3.98 0.90 -16.43
C LEU A 105 2.62 1.08 -17.14
N GLN A 106 2.63 1.50 -18.41
CA GLN A 106 1.42 1.57 -19.23
C GLN A 106 0.78 0.19 -19.45
N ARG A 107 1.60 -0.85 -19.70
CA ARG A 107 1.10 -2.23 -19.80
C ARG A 107 0.45 -2.69 -18.50
N LEU A 108 1.07 -2.41 -17.36
CA LEU A 108 0.47 -2.74 -16.05
C LEU A 108 -0.91 -2.08 -15.87
N LEU A 109 -1.07 -0.80 -16.25
CA LEU A 109 -2.37 -0.13 -16.19
C LEU A 109 -3.40 -0.75 -17.14
N ALA A 110 -2.96 -1.22 -18.32
CA ALA A 110 -3.83 -1.92 -19.25
C ALA A 110 -4.29 -3.28 -18.70
N GLU A 111 -3.39 -4.05 -18.06
CA GLU A 111 -3.72 -5.30 -17.39
C GLU A 111 -4.69 -5.12 -16.22
N LEU A 112 -4.57 -4.00 -15.49
CA LEU A 112 -5.52 -3.60 -14.45
C LEU A 112 -6.88 -3.14 -15.01
N GLY A 113 -6.96 -2.86 -16.32
CA GLY A 113 -8.14 -2.34 -16.99
C GLY A 113 -8.46 -0.88 -16.61
N VAL A 114 -7.42 -0.07 -16.38
CA VAL A 114 -7.53 1.35 -15.99
C VAL A 114 -6.63 2.27 -16.82
N ALA A 115 -6.09 1.78 -17.94
CA ALA A 115 -5.20 2.56 -18.83
C ALA A 115 -5.82 3.87 -19.34
N ASP A 116 -7.13 3.92 -19.56
CA ASP A 116 -7.85 5.10 -20.03
C ASP A 116 -8.30 6.05 -18.90
N ASP A 117 -8.10 5.66 -17.65
CA ASP A 117 -8.49 6.45 -16.48
C ASP A 117 -7.41 7.50 -16.16
N LYS A 118 -7.71 8.76 -16.50
CA LYS A 118 -6.81 9.92 -16.32
C LYS A 118 -6.44 10.22 -14.86
N ARG A 119 -7.05 9.53 -13.89
CA ARG A 119 -6.73 9.68 -12.47
C ARG A 119 -5.51 8.86 -12.03
N TRP A 120 -5.04 7.96 -12.89
CA TRP A 120 -3.89 7.09 -12.61
C TRP A 120 -2.58 7.70 -13.10
N TYR A 121 -1.60 7.70 -12.22
CA TYR A 121 -0.25 8.19 -12.45
C TYR A 121 0.73 7.12 -12.00
N PHE A 122 1.30 6.37 -12.92
CA PHE A 122 2.42 5.49 -12.62
C PHE A 122 3.70 6.17 -13.09
N VAL A 123 4.57 6.48 -12.13
CA VAL A 123 5.64 7.45 -12.30
C VAL A 123 6.98 6.77 -12.15
N GLN A 124 7.83 7.02 -13.13
CA GLN A 124 9.25 6.70 -13.15
C GLN A 124 10.07 7.96 -12.85
N ALA A 125 11.07 7.85 -11.99
CA ALA A 125 12.07 8.89 -11.75
C ALA A 125 13.45 8.24 -11.60
N GLU A 126 14.49 9.02 -11.36
CA GLU A 126 15.80 8.48 -10.99
C GLU A 126 15.68 7.65 -9.69
N GLU A 127 16.44 6.56 -9.57
CA GLU A 127 16.26 5.54 -8.53
C GLU A 127 16.46 6.10 -7.12
N GLU A 128 17.54 6.86 -6.90
CA GLU A 128 17.82 7.47 -5.59
C GLU A 128 16.76 8.50 -5.23
N ALA A 129 16.34 9.31 -6.20
CA ALA A 129 15.26 10.29 -6.04
C ALA A 129 13.92 9.61 -5.68
N ALA A 130 13.53 8.56 -6.40
CA ALA A 130 12.29 7.83 -6.16
C ALA A 130 12.28 7.17 -4.78
N ARG A 131 13.33 6.40 -4.47
CA ARG A 131 13.45 5.70 -3.17
C ARG A 131 13.55 6.67 -2.01
N GLY A 132 14.34 7.73 -2.16
CA GLY A 132 14.48 8.79 -1.17
C GLY A 132 13.16 9.51 -0.92
N TYR A 133 12.41 9.85 -1.96
CA TYR A 133 11.11 10.48 -1.84
C TYR A 133 10.10 9.59 -1.11
N ILE A 134 9.99 8.32 -1.50
CA ILE A 134 9.06 7.37 -0.86
C ILE A 134 9.40 7.21 0.63
N ARG A 135 10.68 7.00 0.97
CA ARG A 135 11.12 6.74 2.35
C ARG A 135 11.03 7.98 3.24
N HIS A 136 11.47 9.13 2.76
CA HIS A 136 11.66 10.32 3.59
C HIS A 136 10.51 11.32 3.50
N LYS A 137 9.79 11.36 2.37
CA LYS A 137 8.70 12.32 2.11
C LYS A 137 7.32 11.66 2.12
N ILE A 138 7.17 10.42 1.67
CA ILE A 138 5.90 9.71 1.84
C ILE A 138 5.87 8.92 3.16
N ARG A 139 7.04 8.63 3.75
CA ARG A 139 7.18 7.75 4.93
C ARG A 139 6.62 6.35 4.71
N ALA A 140 6.50 5.93 3.45
CA ALA A 140 6.06 4.58 3.12
C ALA A 140 7.25 3.61 3.14
N GLU A 141 7.04 2.45 3.74
CA GLU A 141 7.97 1.34 3.63
C GLU A 141 7.71 0.54 2.35
N PHE A 142 8.78 0.29 1.58
CA PHE A 142 8.75 -0.55 0.38
C PHE A 142 9.67 -1.79 0.51
N LYS A 143 10.32 -1.96 1.67
CA LYS A 143 11.13 -3.13 2.01
C LYS A 143 10.87 -3.53 3.46
N GLU A 144 10.76 -4.82 3.72
CA GLU A 144 10.83 -5.43 5.05
C GLU A 144 11.94 -6.47 5.11
N SER A 145 12.38 -6.77 6.33
CA SER A 145 13.28 -7.88 6.63
C SER A 145 12.49 -9.03 7.23
N VAL A 146 12.47 -10.17 6.55
CA VAL A 146 11.79 -11.38 7.03
C VAL A 146 12.84 -12.38 7.50
N SER A 147 12.67 -12.91 8.70
CA SER A 147 13.52 -13.99 9.21
C SER A 147 13.31 -15.27 8.39
N SER A 148 14.39 -15.83 7.86
CA SER A 148 14.39 -17.12 7.17
C SER A 148 15.46 -18.06 7.76
N LEU A 149 15.39 -19.36 7.43
CA LEU A 149 16.38 -20.35 7.90
C LEU A 149 17.81 -20.03 7.43
N GLU A 150 17.95 -19.35 6.30
CA GLU A 150 19.24 -18.95 5.74
C GLU A 150 19.68 -17.53 6.18
N GLY A 151 18.96 -16.94 7.14
CA GLY A 151 19.17 -15.57 7.62
C GLY A 151 18.08 -14.59 7.16
N PRO A 152 18.15 -13.32 7.59
CA PRO A 152 17.17 -12.31 7.20
C PRO A 152 17.18 -12.07 5.70
N ARG A 153 16.01 -12.07 5.06
CA ARG A 153 15.84 -11.76 3.64
C ARG A 153 15.02 -10.50 3.47
N ALA A 154 15.47 -9.62 2.58
CA ALA A 154 14.71 -8.43 2.20
C ALA A 154 13.53 -8.83 1.31
N ARG A 155 12.39 -8.18 1.52
CA ARG A 155 11.15 -8.45 0.79
C ARG A 155 10.45 -7.15 0.46
N PHE A 156 9.85 -7.07 -0.72
CA PHE A 156 9.15 -5.86 -1.16
C PHE A 156 7.81 -5.68 -0.45
N ARG A 157 7.47 -4.42 -0.14
CA ARG A 157 6.17 -3.99 0.40
C ARG A 157 5.50 -3.01 -0.56
N SER A 158 4.23 -3.25 -0.88
CA SER A 158 3.39 -2.32 -1.65
C SER A 158 2.39 -1.65 -0.70
N THR A 159 2.91 -0.77 0.15
CA THR A 159 2.13 -0.09 1.19
C THR A 159 1.25 1.00 0.60
N LEU A 160 -0.05 0.97 0.88
CA LEU A 160 -1.01 2.00 0.50
C LEU A 160 -1.02 3.14 1.52
N VAL A 161 -0.95 4.37 1.01
CA VAL A 161 -0.93 5.59 1.83
C VAL A 161 -1.85 6.64 1.21
N PHE A 162 -2.65 7.31 2.04
CA PHE A 162 -3.42 8.47 1.59
C PHE A 162 -2.61 9.76 1.69
N ILE A 163 -2.77 10.61 0.69
CA ILE A 163 -2.30 11.99 0.68
C ILE A 163 -3.54 12.87 0.47
N ASP A 164 -3.78 13.83 1.37
CA ASP A 164 -4.94 14.72 1.27
C ASP A 164 -4.75 15.85 0.24
N GLU A 165 -5.79 16.65 0.06
CA GLU A 165 -5.80 17.80 -0.87
C GLU A 165 -4.77 18.90 -0.54
N ASN A 166 -4.27 18.94 0.69
CA ASN A 166 -3.28 19.89 1.18
C ASN A 166 -1.85 19.33 1.14
N LEU A 167 -1.69 18.14 0.55
CA LEU A 167 -0.47 17.35 0.48
C LEU A 167 0.02 16.84 1.84
N HIS A 168 -0.90 16.57 2.76
CA HIS A 168 -0.59 15.85 3.99
C HIS A 168 -0.58 14.35 3.73
N VAL A 169 0.51 13.69 4.11
CA VAL A 169 0.59 12.23 4.22
C VAL A 169 -0.18 11.80 5.46
N LEU A 170 -1.09 10.85 5.29
CA LEU A 170 -1.98 10.39 6.35
C LEU A 170 -1.62 8.97 6.81
N ALA A 171 -1.76 8.76 8.12
CA ALA A 171 -1.85 7.44 8.72
C ALA A 171 -3.32 7.14 9.06
N PRO A 172 -3.73 5.86 9.13
CA PRO A 172 -2.92 4.66 8.98
C PRO A 172 -2.50 4.37 7.54
N MET A 173 -1.37 3.68 7.39
CA MET A 173 -0.92 3.07 6.14
C MET A 173 -1.40 1.62 6.09
N PHE A 174 -1.58 1.06 4.89
CA PHE A 174 -2.16 -0.27 4.72
C PHE A 174 -1.21 -1.19 3.94
N ASP A 175 -0.90 -2.34 4.52
CA ASP A 175 -0.19 -3.42 3.84
C ASP A 175 -1.14 -4.60 3.61
N LEU A 176 -1.79 -4.61 2.45
CA LEU A 176 -2.77 -5.64 2.12
C LEU A 176 -2.12 -7.00 1.84
N ASN A 177 -0.84 -7.04 1.45
CA ASN A 177 -0.14 -8.31 1.29
C ASN A 177 0.15 -8.95 2.63
N LEU A 178 0.52 -8.13 3.62
CA LEU A 178 0.67 -8.59 4.98
C LEU A 178 -0.65 -9.17 5.51
N ALA A 179 -1.76 -8.46 5.31
CA ALA A 179 -3.09 -8.95 5.68
C ALA A 179 -3.41 -10.31 5.00
N ARG A 180 -3.08 -10.45 3.71
CA ARG A 180 -3.29 -11.72 2.97
C ARG A 180 -2.44 -12.85 3.51
N GLU A 181 -1.18 -12.59 3.84
CA GLU A 181 -0.30 -13.60 4.43
C GLU A 181 -0.78 -14.00 5.83
N VAL A 182 -1.26 -13.06 6.63
CA VAL A 182 -1.85 -13.34 7.94
C VAL A 182 -3.08 -14.24 7.81
N ALA A 183 -3.98 -13.92 6.89
CA ALA A 183 -5.16 -14.74 6.63
C ALA A 183 -4.78 -16.17 6.21
N ALA A 184 -3.86 -16.31 5.24
CA ALA A 184 -3.40 -17.62 4.78
C ALA A 184 -2.66 -18.42 5.87
N ASP A 185 -1.85 -17.75 6.70
CA ASP A 185 -1.18 -18.38 7.85
C ASP A 185 -2.21 -18.85 8.90
N ALA A 186 -3.26 -18.06 9.12
CA ALA A 186 -4.33 -18.38 10.05
C ALA A 186 -5.16 -19.59 9.60
N GLU A 187 -5.54 -19.64 8.33
CA GLU A 187 -6.23 -20.78 7.72
C GLU A 187 -5.42 -22.06 7.86
N ARG A 188 -4.14 -22.03 7.48
CA ARG A 188 -3.24 -23.18 7.65
C ARG A 188 -3.12 -23.61 9.10
N LEU A 189 -3.02 -22.67 10.04
CA LEU A 189 -2.91 -23.01 11.45
C LEU A 189 -4.19 -23.66 11.99
N LEU A 190 -5.36 -23.21 11.55
CA LEU A 190 -6.66 -23.80 11.89
C LEU A 190 -6.77 -25.26 11.39
N GLU A 191 -6.21 -25.55 10.21
CA GLU A 191 -6.19 -26.89 9.63
C GLU A 191 -5.14 -27.81 10.27
N GLU A 192 -3.90 -27.34 10.41
CA GLU A 192 -2.75 -28.17 10.80
C GLU A 192 -2.58 -28.30 12.32
N ASN A 193 -2.96 -27.28 13.11
CA ASN A 193 -2.78 -27.29 14.56
C ASN A 193 -3.88 -26.49 15.31
N PRO A 194 -5.08 -27.08 15.49
CA PRO A 194 -6.22 -26.40 16.10
C PRO A 194 -6.02 -25.93 17.55
N GLU A 195 -5.11 -26.55 18.32
CA GLU A 195 -4.80 -26.09 19.67
C GLU A 195 -4.02 -24.78 19.65
N GLU A 196 -3.00 -24.72 18.81
CA GLU A 196 -2.19 -23.52 18.61
C GLU A 196 -3.00 -22.41 17.93
N ALA A 197 -3.86 -22.76 16.97
CA ALA A 197 -4.80 -21.83 16.34
C ALA A 197 -5.71 -21.12 17.37
N ARG A 198 -6.22 -21.88 18.35
CA ARG A 198 -7.01 -21.31 19.46
C ARG A 198 -6.17 -20.41 20.35
N ARG A 199 -4.94 -20.82 20.68
CA ARG A 199 -4.01 -20.01 21.49
C ARG A 199 -3.69 -18.66 20.85
N LEU A 200 -3.51 -18.66 19.52
CA LEU A 200 -3.17 -17.47 18.75
C LEU A 200 -4.38 -16.71 18.20
N LYS A 201 -5.61 -17.19 18.45
CA LYS A 201 -6.85 -16.59 17.90
C LYS A 201 -6.84 -16.50 16.37
N ALA A 202 -6.37 -17.55 15.70
CA ALA A 202 -6.29 -17.61 14.24
C ALA A 202 -7.65 -17.36 13.55
N GLN A 203 -8.75 -17.81 14.17
CA GLN A 203 -10.09 -17.57 13.65
C GLN A 203 -10.42 -16.07 13.48
N GLU A 204 -9.86 -15.19 14.32
CA GLU A 204 -10.09 -13.74 14.20
C GLU A 204 -9.35 -13.13 12.99
N ARG A 205 -8.49 -13.89 12.30
CA ARG A 205 -7.53 -13.41 11.30
C ARG A 205 -7.78 -13.85 9.87
N VAL A 206 -8.68 -14.81 9.68
CA VAL A 206 -9.02 -15.32 8.34
C VAL A 206 -9.57 -14.21 7.42
N ASP A 207 -10.26 -13.23 7.99
CA ASP A 207 -10.85 -12.09 7.27
C ASP A 207 -10.00 -10.80 7.33
N ASP A 208 -8.69 -10.89 7.63
CA ASP A 208 -7.86 -9.70 7.84
C ASP A 208 -7.70 -8.84 6.57
N VAL A 209 -7.78 -9.44 5.37
CA VAL A 209 -7.76 -8.71 4.09
C VAL A 209 -9.01 -7.84 3.95
N GLU A 210 -10.18 -8.41 4.22
CA GLU A 210 -11.49 -7.77 4.17
C GLU A 210 -11.55 -6.64 5.19
N LYS A 211 -11.05 -6.87 6.41
CA LYS A 211 -10.95 -5.84 7.47
C LYS A 211 -10.04 -4.70 7.05
N ALA A 212 -8.87 -5.00 6.48
CA ALA A 212 -7.94 -3.97 6.01
C ALA A 212 -8.56 -3.14 4.86
N ARG A 213 -9.25 -3.79 3.91
CA ARG A 213 -9.99 -3.11 2.83
C ARG A 213 -11.17 -2.29 3.37
N ALA A 214 -11.91 -2.77 4.34
CA ALA A 214 -13.00 -2.03 4.98
C ALA A 214 -12.47 -0.77 5.68
N ARG A 215 -11.32 -0.88 6.38
CA ARG A 215 -10.65 0.24 7.03
C ARG A 215 -10.10 1.26 6.02
N LEU A 216 -9.51 0.81 4.91
CA LEU A 216 -9.09 1.68 3.81
C LEU A 216 -10.27 2.53 3.29
N ASN A 217 -11.42 1.90 3.09
CA ASN A 217 -12.65 2.59 2.69
C ASN A 217 -13.17 3.57 3.76
N ALA A 218 -13.06 3.21 5.05
CA ALA A 218 -13.46 4.08 6.15
C ALA A 218 -12.57 5.33 6.24
N VAL A 219 -11.25 5.19 6.09
CA VAL A 219 -10.32 6.32 6.03
C VAL A 219 -10.64 7.25 4.88
N LEU A 220 -10.88 6.72 3.67
CA LEU A 220 -11.29 7.56 2.54
C LEU A 220 -12.56 8.37 2.85
N ARG A 221 -13.53 7.78 3.57
CA ARG A 221 -14.73 8.48 3.98
C ARG A 221 -14.42 9.63 4.94
N TYR A 222 -13.64 9.38 5.99
CA TYR A 222 -13.22 10.43 6.93
C TYR A 222 -12.52 11.60 6.23
N ILE A 223 -11.61 11.31 5.29
CA ILE A 223 -10.92 12.35 4.51
C ILE A 223 -11.92 13.21 3.75
N ARG A 224 -12.91 12.59 3.10
CA ARG A 224 -13.93 13.30 2.31
C ARG A 224 -14.92 14.09 3.15
N GLU A 225 -15.19 13.64 4.36
CA GLU A 225 -16.07 14.32 5.32
C GLU A 225 -15.34 15.44 6.08
N GLY A 226 -14.02 15.55 5.93
CA GLY A 226 -13.19 16.54 6.62
C GLY A 226 -12.96 16.22 8.10
N ASP A 227 -13.24 15.00 8.54
CA ASP A 227 -13.09 14.54 9.93
C ASP A 227 -11.70 13.90 10.14
N LEU A 228 -10.67 14.74 10.05
CA LEU A 228 -9.29 14.37 10.37
C LEU A 228 -9.04 14.60 11.87
N LYS A 229 -8.30 13.69 12.52
CA LYS A 229 -7.78 13.97 13.86
C LYS A 229 -6.69 15.05 13.79
N GLU A 230 -6.76 16.00 14.71
CA GLU A 230 -5.61 16.86 15.01
C GLU A 230 -4.45 15.96 15.50
N GLY A 231 -3.30 16.09 14.84
CA GLY A 231 -2.07 15.37 15.17
C GLY A 231 -1.23 16.12 16.20
#